data_AF-A0A3B8KZ10-F1
#
_entry.id   AF-A0A3B8KZ10-F1
#
_cell.length_a   1.000
_cell.length_b   1.000
_cell.length_c   1.000
_cell.angle_alpha   90.00
_cell.angle_beta   90.00
_cell.angle_gamma   90.00
#
_symmetry.space_group_name_H-M   'P 1'
#
loop_
_entity.id
_entity.type
_entity.pdbx_description
1 polymer ?
#
loop_
_entity_poly.entity_id
_entity_poly.type
_entity_poly.pdbx_seq_one_letter_code
_entity_poly.pdbx_strand_id
1 'polypeptide(L)' 'MKITQLECLHADAGFRNFDFLKISTDEGLVGWSEYNESFGGLGVTEVINNL' A
#
# COMPACT_ATOMS: atom_id res chain seq x y z
N MET A 1 -7.48 -16.50 -9.70
CA MET A 1 -6.56 -16.11 -8.62
C MET A 1 -5.35 -15.39 -9.22
N LYS A 2 -5.61 -14.19 -9.74
CA LYS A 2 -4.62 -13.25 -10.26
C LYS A 2 -4.79 -11.93 -9.54
N ILE A 3 -3.66 -11.25 -9.30
CA ILE A 3 -3.69 -9.85 -8.84
C ILE A 3 -4.10 -8.98 -10.03
N THR A 4 -5.07 -8.11 -9.83
CA THR A 4 -5.60 -7.19 -10.85
C THR A 4 -5.22 -5.75 -10.59
N GLN A 5 -4.92 -5.38 -9.34
CA GLN A 5 -4.58 -4.01 -8.98
C GLN A 5 -3.78 -3.94 -7.68
N LEU A 6 -2.82 -3.02 -7.65
CA LEU A 6 -2.12 -2.56 -6.45
C LEU A 6 -2.46 -1.08 -6.25
N GLU A 7 -2.84 -0.70 -5.02
CA GLU A 7 -3.13 0.70 -4.67
C GLU A 7 -2.41 1.05 -3.37
N CYS A 8 -1.58 2.09 -3.41
CA CYS A 8 -1.00 2.71 -2.22
C CYS A 8 -1.95 3.78 -1.70
N LEU A 9 -2.35 3.69 -0.42
CA LEU A 9 -3.22 4.66 0.24
C LEU A 9 -2.52 5.26 1.45
N HIS A 10 -2.72 6.56 1.65
CA HIS A 10 -2.13 7.31 2.75
C HIS A 10 -3.22 7.95 3.58
N ALA A 11 -3.13 7.81 4.90
CA ALA A 11 -4.02 8.46 5.85
C ALA A 11 -3.19 9.29 6.83
N ASP A 12 -3.65 10.50 7.11
CA ASP A 12 -3.09 11.34 8.18
C ASP A 12 -3.26 10.64 9.53
N ALA A 13 -2.16 10.44 10.24
CA ALA A 13 -2.09 9.88 11.59
C ALA A 13 -1.40 10.83 12.57
N GLY A 14 -1.52 12.15 12.34
CA GLY A 14 -1.02 13.20 13.22
C GLY A 14 0.40 13.62 12.86
N PHE A 15 1.41 13.05 13.52
CA PHE A 15 2.82 13.41 13.28
C PHE A 15 3.46 12.61 12.13
N ARG A 16 2.73 11.64 11.58
CA ARG A 16 3.15 10.79 10.46
C ARG A 16 1.92 10.36 9.65
N ASN A 17 2.17 9.75 8.50
CA ASN A 17 1.14 9.03 7.77
C ASN A 17 1.07 7.56 8.22
N PHE A 18 -0.11 6.98 8.10
CA PHE A 18 -0.27 5.53 7.95
C PHE A 18 -0.35 5.24 6.46
N ASP A 19 0.39 4.24 6.02
CA ASP A 19 0.52 3.86 4.62
C ASP A 19 -0.03 2.44 4.46
N PHE A 20 -0.92 2.24 3.50
CA PHE A 20 -1.59 0.96 3.28
C PHE A 20 -1.42 0.51 1.84
N LEU A 21 -1.15 -0.78 1.65
CA LEU A 21 -1.25 -1.43 0.35
C LEU A 21 -2.57 -2.19 0.29
N LYS A 22 -3.39 -1.86 -0.72
CA LYS A 22 -4.57 -2.61 -1.10
C LYS A 22 -4.27 -3.42 -2.36
N ILE A 23 -4.60 -4.71 -2.33
CA ILE A 23 -4.43 -5.63 -3.46
C ILE A 23 -5.79 -6.17 -3.85
N SER A 24 -6.17 -6.02 -5.12
CA SER A 24 -7.41 -6.57 -5.67
C SER A 24 -7.12 -7.81 -6.53
N THR A 25 -8.05 -8.77 -6.56
CA THR A 25 -7.94 -9.98 -7.40
C THR A 25 -9.06 -10.09 -8.43
N ASP A 26 -8.84 -10.97 -9.42
CA ASP A 26 -9.86 -11.34 -10.43
C ASP A 26 -11.05 -12.13 -9.87
N GLU A 27 -10.98 -12.55 -8.60
CA GLU A 27 -12.03 -13.25 -7.87
C GLU A 27 -12.80 -12.31 -6.91
N GLY A 28 -12.50 -11.01 -6.91
CA GLY A 28 -13.15 -10.02 -6.07
C GLY A 28 -12.68 -10.01 -4.60
N LEU A 29 -11.60 -10.73 -4.28
CA LEU A 29 -10.96 -10.64 -2.96
C LEU A 29 -10.10 -9.38 -2.87
N VAL A 30 -10.04 -8.81 -1.66
CA VAL A 30 -9.20 -7.66 -1.34
C VAL A 30 -8.27 -8.01 -0.19
N GLY A 31 -6.96 -7.93 -0.44
CA GLY A 31 -5.91 -8.05 0.56
C GLY A 31 -5.44 -6.68 1.03
N TRP A 32 -5.03 -6.59 2.29
CA TRP A 32 -4.55 -5.37 2.93
C TRP A 32 -3.27 -5.61 3.72
N SER A 33 -2.36 -4.65 3.66
CA SER A 33 -1.26 -4.53 4.62
C SER A 33 -1.02 -3.07 4.99
N GLU A 34 -0.44 -2.85 6.16
CA GLU A 34 0.18 -1.57 6.53
C GLU A 34 1.67 -1.62 6.18
N TYR A 35 2.21 -0.51 5.69
CA TYR A 35 3.64 -0.27 5.57
C TYR A 35 3.97 1.11 6.12
N ASN A 36 5.24 1.52 6.02
CA ASN A 36 5.68 2.77 6.62
C ASN A 36 6.70 3.50 5.75
N GLU A 37 6.40 4.77 5.43
CA GLU A 37 7.33 5.70 4.80
C GLU A 37 8.16 6.50 5.83
N SER A 38 7.56 6.75 7.01
CA SER A 38 8.02 7.80 7.92
C SER A 38 9.19 7.41 8.84
N PHE A 39 9.49 6.12 8.98
CA PHE A 39 10.52 5.57 9.88
C PHE A 39 11.46 4.64 9.11
N GLY A 40 12.36 5.25 8.33
CA GLY A 40 13.40 4.52 7.58
C GLY A 40 12.92 3.85 6.29
N GLY A 41 11.65 4.01 5.92
CA GLY A 41 11.04 3.43 4.71
C GLY A 41 10.72 4.44 3.60
N LEU A 42 11.43 5.58 3.56
CA LEU A 42 11.22 6.58 2.52
C LEU A 42 11.38 5.96 1.12
N GLY A 43 10.35 6.08 0.29
CA GLY A 43 10.35 5.58 -1.09
C GLY A 43 9.77 4.17 -1.27
N VAL A 44 9.25 3.52 -0.22
CA VAL A 44 8.58 2.21 -0.34
C VAL A 44 7.37 2.29 -1.27
N THR A 45 6.60 3.37 -1.24
CA THR A 45 5.46 3.61 -2.14
C THR A 45 5.90 3.58 -3.60
N GLU A 46 7.05 4.20 -3.91
CA GLU A 46 7.57 4.24 -5.28
C GLU A 46 8.01 2.86 -5.75
N VAL A 47 8.61 2.05 -4.86
CA VAL A 47 8.94 0.65 -5.18
C VAL A 47 7.68 -0.14 -5.50
N ILE A 48 6.61 0.01 -4.72
CA ILE A 48 5.34 -0.70 -4.93
C ILE A 48 4.67 -0.26 -6.24
N ASN A 49 4.67 1.02 -6.56
CA ASN A 49 4.05 1.55 -7.78
C ASN A 49 4.75 1.10 -9.07
N ASN A 50 5.98 0.60 -8.98
CA ASN A 50 6.76 0.10 -10.12
C ASN A 50 6.71 -1.44 -10.28
N LEU A 51 5.84 -2.13 -9.55
CA LEU A 51 5.55 -3.57 -9.71
C LEU A 51 4.47 -3.82 -10.78
#